data_AF-A0A8K0KAY6-F1
#
_entry.id   AF-A0A8K0KAY6-F1
#
_cell.length_a   1.000
_cell.length_b   1.000
_cell.length_c   1.000
_cell.angle_alpha   90.00
_cell.angle_beta   90.00
_cell.angle_gamma   90.00
#
_symmetry.space_group_name_H-M   'P 1'
#
loop_
_entity.id
_entity.type
_entity.pdbx_description
1 polymer ?
#
loop_
_entity_poly.entity_id
_entity_poly.type
_entity_poly.pdbx_seq_one_letter_code
_entity_poly.pdbx_strand_id
1 'polypeptide(L)'
;MYMVILNYSSCFSDKIVREGEMATPCNTDNNTEAPPGSYVCNSSMSTCLEDWEGPNFGITSFDNIGFAMLTVFQCITMEGWTAILYWTNDALGSTFNWIYFVPLIVLGSFFMLNLVLGVLSGEFSNERARVERREKFNRARVKKQFTDAFNAYLHWICQAGI
;
A
#
# COMPACT_ATOMS: atom_id res chain seq x y z
N MET A 1 6.45 6.86 -20.30
CA MET A 1 5.83 6.83 -21.65
C MET A 1 6.74 7.39 -22.73
N TYR A 2 7.56 8.44 -22.49
CA TYR A 2 8.72 8.71 -23.35
C TYR A 2 9.83 7.69 -23.00
N MET A 3 9.95 6.62 -23.80
CA MET A 3 11.04 5.63 -23.80
C MET A 3 11.23 4.79 -22.50
N VAL A 4 10.36 3.79 -22.28
CA VAL A 4 10.46 2.49 -21.54
C VAL A 4 11.51 2.25 -20.39
N ILE A 5 12.16 3.24 -19.75
CA ILE A 5 13.48 3.09 -19.10
C ILE A 5 14.51 2.92 -20.23
N LEU A 6 15.58 3.72 -20.30
CA LEU A 6 16.73 3.41 -21.17
C LEU A 6 17.25 2.03 -20.74
N ASN A 7 17.03 0.98 -21.56
CA ASN A 7 16.76 -0.38 -21.11
C ASN A 7 17.71 -0.79 -19.99
N TYR A 8 17.15 -1.01 -18.79
CA TYR A 8 17.81 -1.69 -17.70
C TYR A 8 19.33 -1.45 -17.65
N SER A 9 19.69 -0.17 -17.67
CA SER A 9 21.10 0.18 -17.74
C SER A 9 21.61 0.28 -16.33
N SER A 10 22.64 -0.48 -16.01
CA SER A 10 23.31 -0.38 -14.73
C SER A 10 24.80 -0.12 -14.96
N CYS A 11 25.45 0.49 -13.98
CA CYS A 11 26.89 0.69 -14.05
C CYS A 11 27.60 -0.65 -13.90
N PHE A 12 28.01 -1.23 -15.02
CA PHE A 12 28.79 -2.45 -15.03
C PHE A 12 30.27 -2.12 -14.74
N SER A 13 30.86 -2.80 -13.74
CA SER A 13 32.29 -2.71 -13.44
C SER A 13 32.86 -4.13 -13.36
N ASP A 14 34.04 -4.35 -13.92
CA ASP A 14 34.76 -5.65 -13.90
C ASP A 14 35.16 -6.11 -12.49
N LYS A 15 34.86 -5.30 -11.45
CA LYS A 15 35.08 -5.63 -10.05
C LYS A 15 33.79 -6.22 -9.45
N ILE A 16 33.94 -7.35 -8.76
CA ILE A 16 32.87 -8.05 -8.05
C ILE A 16 32.09 -7.04 -7.19
N VAL A 17 30.81 -6.83 -7.51
CA VAL A 17 29.88 -6.00 -6.73
C VAL A 17 29.87 -6.51 -5.29
N ARG A 18 30.01 -5.60 -4.31
CA ARG A 18 30.01 -6.00 -2.90
C ARG A 18 28.60 -6.44 -2.50
N GLU A 19 28.51 -7.56 -1.79
CA GLU A 19 27.27 -8.07 -1.18
C GLU A 19 26.60 -6.95 -0.35
N GLY A 20 25.48 -6.40 -0.84
CA GLY A 20 24.70 -5.37 -0.16
C GLY A 20 24.47 -4.05 -0.91
N GLU A 21 25.17 -3.80 -2.02
CA GLU A 21 24.87 -2.66 -2.91
C GLU A 21 23.90 -3.10 -4.01
N MET A 22 22.64 -2.64 -3.94
CA MET A 22 21.65 -2.90 -4.99
C MET A 22 22.03 -2.15 -6.26
N ALA A 23 22.00 -2.83 -7.41
CA ALA A 23 22.23 -2.20 -8.71
C ALA A 23 21.22 -1.05 -8.91
N THR A 24 21.74 0.13 -9.25
CA THR A 24 20.94 1.31 -9.54
C THR A 24 20.91 1.58 -11.04
N PRO A 25 19.79 2.10 -11.57
CA PRO A 25 19.72 2.47 -12.97
C PRO A 25 20.66 3.64 -13.24
N CYS A 26 21.31 3.63 -14.41
CA CYS A 26 22.09 4.75 -14.94
C CYS A 26 21.43 5.31 -16.21
N ASN A 27 21.69 6.58 -16.50
CA ASN A 27 21.15 7.24 -17.69
C ASN A 27 22.19 7.28 -18.84
N THR A 28 23.42 7.68 -18.53
CA THR A 28 24.53 7.81 -19.49
C THR A 28 25.87 7.72 -18.76
N ASP A 29 26.96 7.55 -19.51
CA ASP A 29 28.34 7.65 -19.03
C ASP A 29 28.86 9.09 -19.02
N ASN A 30 28.25 9.97 -19.82
CA ASN A 30 28.71 11.34 -19.98
C ASN A 30 27.91 12.32 -19.12
N ASN A 31 28.57 12.91 -18.11
CA ASN A 31 27.93 13.85 -17.19
C ASN A 31 27.38 15.12 -17.85
N THR A 32 27.87 15.50 -19.04
CA THR A 32 27.36 16.68 -19.76
C THR A 32 26.05 16.43 -20.50
N GLU A 33 25.72 15.17 -20.78
CA GLU A 33 24.49 14.77 -21.49
C GLU A 33 23.39 14.35 -20.51
N ALA A 34 23.77 14.05 -19.27
CA ALA A 34 22.88 13.58 -18.22
C ALA A 34 21.86 14.66 -17.79
N PRO A 35 20.56 14.34 -17.73
CA PRO A 35 19.57 15.18 -17.09
C PRO A 35 19.92 15.44 -15.61
N PRO A 36 19.60 16.62 -15.06
CA PRO A 36 19.94 16.96 -13.69
C PRO A 36 19.27 16.02 -12.68
N GLY A 37 20.10 15.38 -11.86
CA GLY A 37 19.67 14.41 -10.84
C GLY A 37 19.55 12.97 -11.33
N SER A 38 19.91 12.69 -12.59
CA SER A 38 20.11 11.31 -13.07
C SER A 38 21.45 10.77 -12.60
N TYR A 39 21.57 9.43 -12.54
CA TYR A 39 22.80 8.76 -12.12
C TYR A 39 23.70 8.52 -13.33
N VAL A 40 24.96 8.93 -13.17
CA VAL A 40 26.01 8.83 -14.20
C VAL A 40 27.11 7.95 -13.65
N CYS A 41 27.51 6.95 -14.43
CA CYS A 41 28.59 6.05 -14.05
C CYS A 41 29.94 6.79 -13.98
N ASN A 42 30.86 6.29 -13.16
CA ASN A 42 32.21 6.80 -13.18
C ASN A 42 32.91 6.28 -14.44
N SER A 43 33.13 7.16 -15.42
CA SER A 43 33.74 6.85 -16.71
C SER A 43 35.10 6.14 -16.65
N SER A 44 35.81 6.19 -15.51
CA SER A 44 37.09 5.50 -15.31
C SER A 44 36.96 4.08 -14.72
N MET A 45 35.79 3.72 -14.20
CA MET A 45 35.59 2.49 -13.40
C MET A 45 34.40 1.64 -13.85
N SER A 46 33.37 2.27 -14.43
CA SER A 46 32.15 1.60 -14.87
C SER A 46 31.56 2.25 -16.11
N THR A 47 30.84 1.44 -16.88
CA THR A 47 30.13 1.86 -18.10
C THR A 47 28.67 1.50 -17.95
N CYS A 48 27.79 2.39 -18.40
CA CYS A 48 26.34 2.24 -18.38
C CYS A 48 25.95 1.30 -19.51
N LEU A 49 25.55 0.07 -19.16
CA LEU A 49 25.27 -1.00 -20.12
C LEU A 49 23.84 -1.51 -19.95
N GLU A 50 23.13 -1.70 -21.06
CA GLU A 50 21.77 -2.27 -21.14
C GLU A 50 21.74 -3.80 -20.90
N ASP A 51 22.28 -4.29 -19.78
CA ASP A 51 22.37 -5.74 -19.46
C ASP A 51 21.75 -6.11 -18.10
N TRP A 52 21.00 -5.20 -17.49
CA TRP A 52 20.29 -5.48 -16.25
C TRP A 52 18.88 -6.01 -16.54
N GLU A 53 18.26 -6.73 -15.60
CA GLU A 53 16.83 -7.10 -15.69
C GLU A 53 15.94 -6.04 -15.02
N GLY A 54 16.54 -5.09 -14.32
CA GLY A 54 15.86 -4.05 -13.57
C GLY A 54 15.71 -4.33 -12.08
N PRO A 55 15.18 -3.34 -11.34
CA PRO A 55 15.05 -3.46 -9.90
C PRO A 55 14.12 -4.60 -9.52
N ASN A 56 14.45 -5.31 -8.43
CA ASN A 56 13.71 -6.47 -7.94
C ASN A 56 13.47 -7.55 -9.02
N PHE A 57 14.50 -7.90 -9.80
CA PHE A 57 14.42 -8.91 -10.87
C PHE A 57 13.38 -8.57 -11.95
N GLY A 58 13.27 -7.28 -12.30
CA GLY A 58 12.33 -6.79 -13.32
C GLY A 58 10.86 -6.70 -12.89
N ILE A 59 10.54 -7.02 -11.62
CA ILE A 59 9.16 -6.95 -11.10
C ILE A 59 8.70 -5.49 -11.00
N THR A 60 9.56 -4.60 -10.49
CA THR A 60 9.25 -3.17 -10.35
C THR A 60 9.56 -2.45 -11.67
N SER A 61 8.63 -2.55 -12.62
CA SER A 61 8.77 -2.00 -13.97
C SER A 61 7.49 -1.30 -14.44
N PHE A 62 7.63 -0.39 -15.41
CA PHE A 62 6.53 0.35 -16.03
C PHE A 62 6.29 -0.05 -17.50
N ASP A 63 6.91 -1.15 -17.94
CA ASP A 63 6.92 -1.59 -19.34
C ASP A 63 5.59 -2.23 -19.73
N ASN A 64 4.98 -2.94 -18.79
CA ASN A 64 3.71 -3.62 -18.96
C ASN A 64 2.67 -3.07 -17.99
N ILE A 65 1.42 -2.99 -18.43
CA ILE A 65 0.33 -2.49 -17.58
C ILE A 65 0.17 -3.29 -16.28
N GLY A 66 0.41 -4.61 -16.32
CA GLY A 66 0.35 -5.49 -15.14
C GLY A 66 1.40 -5.14 -14.08
N PHE A 67 2.68 -5.07 -14.46
CA PHE A 67 3.77 -4.70 -13.56
C PHE A 67 3.69 -3.24 -13.12
N ALA A 68 3.22 -2.35 -14.00
CA ALA A 68 2.96 -0.95 -13.64
C ALA A 68 1.88 -0.84 -12.54
N MET A 69 0.79 -1.61 -12.64
CA MET A 69 -0.23 -1.65 -11.59
C MET A 69 0.30 -2.19 -10.27
N LEU A 70 1.14 -3.23 -10.29
CA LEU A 70 1.79 -3.76 -9.08
C LEU A 70 2.72 -2.73 -8.44
N THR A 71 3.54 -2.06 -9.24
CA THR A 71 4.46 -1.02 -8.78
C THR A 71 3.70 0.17 -8.19
N VAL A 72 2.61 0.61 -8.83
CA VAL A 72 1.74 1.66 -8.30
C VAL A 72 1.06 1.23 -7.01
N PHE A 73 0.58 -0.02 -6.93
CA PHE A 73 0.00 -0.58 -5.71
C PHE A 73 1.01 -0.56 -4.55
N GLN A 74 2.24 -1.01 -4.80
CA GLN A 74 3.33 -0.95 -3.82
C GLN A 74 3.58 0.49 -3.35
N CYS A 75 3.67 1.45 -4.28
CA CYS A 75 3.82 2.87 -3.94
C CYS A 75 2.66 3.40 -3.05
N ILE A 76 1.43 3.01 -3.34
CA ILE A 76 0.25 3.42 -2.57
C ILE A 76 0.25 2.85 -1.15
N THR A 77 0.78 1.62 -0.97
CA THR A 77 0.93 1.01 0.36
C THR A 77 2.00 1.64 1.23
N MET A 78 2.72 2.66 0.72
CA MET A 78 3.81 3.36 1.42
C MET A 78 4.99 2.44 1.81
N GLU A 79 5.15 1.30 1.13
CA GLU A 79 6.23 0.35 1.34
C GLU A 79 7.15 0.38 0.11
N GLY A 80 8.47 0.52 0.30
CA GLY A 80 9.44 0.56 -0.80
C GLY A 80 9.31 1.72 -1.81
N TRP A 81 8.36 2.64 -1.64
CA TRP A 81 8.07 3.71 -2.61
C TRP A 81 9.21 4.71 -2.82
N THR A 82 10.01 4.97 -1.78
CA THR A 82 11.16 5.88 -1.85
C THR A 82 12.25 5.30 -2.75
N ALA A 83 12.50 3.99 -2.68
CA ALA A 83 13.45 3.31 -3.54
C ALA A 83 13.02 3.40 -5.01
N ILE A 84 11.73 3.17 -5.30
CA ILE A 84 11.16 3.30 -6.64
C ILE A 84 11.31 4.73 -7.18
N LEU A 85 11.07 5.74 -6.33
CA LEU A 85 11.29 7.15 -6.68
C LEU A 85 12.76 7.42 -7.02
N TYR A 86 13.69 6.93 -6.20
CA TYR A 86 15.12 7.13 -6.43
C TYR A 86 15.60 6.42 -7.70
N TRP A 87 15.20 5.18 -7.95
CA TRP A 87 15.51 4.49 -9.20
C TRP A 87 14.95 5.23 -10.42
N THR A 88 13.74 5.77 -10.32
CA THR A 88 13.15 6.54 -11.43
C THR A 88 13.90 7.88 -11.64
N ASN A 89 14.37 8.50 -10.55
CA ASN A 89 15.19 9.70 -10.59
C ASN A 89 16.55 9.45 -11.22
N ASP A 90 17.22 8.39 -10.79
CA ASP A 90 18.52 7.99 -11.31
C ASP A 90 18.44 7.64 -12.81
N ALA A 91 17.33 7.07 -13.27
CA ALA A 91 17.11 6.74 -14.68
C ALA A 91 16.72 7.95 -15.57
N LEU A 92 15.89 8.88 -15.09
CA LEU A 92 15.26 9.92 -15.93
C LEU A 92 15.61 11.37 -15.54
N GLY A 93 16.16 11.57 -14.35
CA GLY A 93 16.41 12.88 -13.75
C GLY A 93 15.29 13.37 -12.82
N SER A 94 15.62 14.36 -11.99
CA SER A 94 14.80 14.75 -10.82
C SER A 94 13.72 15.79 -11.13
N THR A 95 13.84 16.46 -12.28
CA THR A 95 13.11 17.69 -12.57
C THR A 95 11.60 17.53 -12.60
N PHE A 96 11.10 16.44 -13.20
CA PHE A 96 9.67 16.21 -13.41
C PHE A 96 9.10 15.03 -12.62
N ASN A 97 9.95 14.16 -12.06
CA ASN A 97 9.51 12.94 -11.38
C ASN A 97 8.64 13.23 -10.14
N TRP A 98 8.96 14.27 -9.38
CA TRP A 98 8.20 14.63 -8.19
C TRP A 98 6.74 15.05 -8.49
N ILE A 99 6.46 15.61 -9.68
CA ILE A 99 5.11 16.03 -10.08
C ILE A 99 4.20 14.82 -10.30
N TYR A 100 4.77 13.66 -10.64
CA TYR A 100 4.03 12.42 -10.82
C TYR A 100 3.86 11.64 -9.51
N PHE A 101 4.96 11.36 -8.80
CA PHE A 101 4.94 10.54 -7.58
C PHE A 101 4.30 11.26 -6.39
N VAL A 102 4.62 12.55 -6.23
CA VAL A 102 3.86 13.60 -5.54
C VAL A 102 2.38 13.28 -5.24
N PRO A 103 1.49 13.66 -6.19
CA PRO A 103 0.05 13.49 -6.05
C PRO A 103 -0.37 12.02 -6.07
N LEU A 104 0.35 11.14 -6.77
CA LEU A 104 0.00 9.71 -6.82
C LEU A 104 0.04 9.08 -5.43
N ILE A 105 1.10 9.34 -4.66
CA ILE A 105 1.25 8.80 -3.30
C ILE A 105 0.25 9.48 -2.37
N VAL A 106 0.14 10.81 -2.40
CA VAL A 106 -0.78 11.54 -1.49
C VAL A 106 -2.23 11.14 -1.72
N LEU A 107 -2.72 11.18 -2.96
CA LEU A 107 -4.11 10.86 -3.26
C LEU A 107 -4.39 9.36 -3.14
N GLY A 108 -3.48 8.52 -3.64
CA GLY A 108 -3.65 7.07 -3.62
C GLY A 108 -3.64 6.50 -2.21
N SER A 109 -2.68 6.92 -1.37
CA SER A 109 -2.58 6.42 0.00
C SER A 109 -3.70 6.97 0.89
N PHE A 110 -4.08 8.24 0.74
CA PHE A 110 -5.23 8.81 1.45
C PHE A 110 -6.51 8.05 1.11
N PHE A 111 -6.72 7.76 -0.18
CA PHE A 111 -7.86 6.98 -0.63
C PHE A 111 -7.86 5.57 -0.04
N MET A 112 -6.75 4.84 -0.10
CA MET A 112 -6.65 3.48 0.44
C MET A 112 -6.85 3.44 1.96
N LEU A 113 -6.24 4.37 2.71
CA LEU A 113 -6.43 4.46 4.16
C LEU A 113 -7.89 4.70 4.50
N ASN A 114 -8.56 5.63 3.82
CA ASN A 114 -9.98 5.91 4.06
C ASN A 114 -10.88 4.74 3.68
N LEU A 115 -10.57 4.00 2.62
CA LEU A 115 -11.30 2.81 2.24
C LEU A 115 -11.19 1.73 3.33
N VAL A 116 -9.98 1.44 3.80
CA VAL A 116 -9.73 0.45 4.85
C VAL A 116 -10.44 0.86 6.15
N LEU A 117 -10.31 2.12 6.57
CA LEU A 117 -11.00 2.65 7.74
C LEU A 117 -12.53 2.59 7.58
N GLY A 118 -13.05 2.90 6.39
CA GLY A 118 -14.47 2.81 6.08
C GLY A 118 -15.02 1.40 6.21
N VAL A 119 -14.31 0.41 5.66
CA VAL A 119 -14.69 -1.01 5.76
C VAL A 119 -14.64 -1.50 7.20
N LEU A 120 -13.54 -1.22 7.92
CA LEU A 120 -13.40 -1.62 9.33
C LEU A 120 -14.44 -0.96 10.22
N SER A 121 -14.75 0.32 9.98
CA SER A 121 -15.80 1.04 10.69
C SER A 121 -17.18 0.42 10.45
N GLY A 122 -17.48 0.05 9.20
CA GLY A 122 -18.71 -0.65 8.83
C GLY A 122 -18.85 -1.99 9.55
N GLU A 123 -17.81 -2.82 9.52
CA GLU A 123 -17.79 -4.12 10.18
C GLU A 123 -17.93 -3.99 11.71
N PHE A 124 -17.19 -3.08 12.35
CA PHE A 124 -17.29 -2.85 13.79
C PHE A 124 -18.66 -2.29 14.19
N SER A 125 -19.26 -1.44 13.37
CA SER A 125 -20.63 -0.95 13.60
C SER A 125 -21.65 -2.08 13.55
N ASN A 126 -21.53 -2.97 12.56
CA ASN A 126 -22.44 -4.10 12.41
C ASN A 126 -22.30 -5.11 13.56
N GLU A 127 -21.07 -5.42 13.99
CA GLU A 127 -20.83 -6.31 15.13
C GLU A 127 -21.33 -5.69 16.44
N ARG A 128 -21.09 -4.39 16.67
CA ARG A 128 -21.67 -3.67 17.83
C ARG A 128 -23.20 -3.72 17.83
N ALA A 129 -23.83 -3.46 16.68
CA ALA A 129 -25.29 -3.52 16.55
C ALA A 129 -25.83 -4.94 16.84
N ARG A 130 -25.08 -5.98 16.46
CA ARG A 130 -25.43 -7.38 16.77
C ARG A 130 -25.36 -7.66 18.28
N VAL A 131 -24.31 -7.20 18.96
CA VAL A 131 -24.15 -7.33 20.41
C VAL A 131 -25.27 -6.60 21.15
N GLU A 132 -25.56 -5.35 20.78
CA GLU A 132 -26.65 -4.57 21.40
C GLU A 132 -28.03 -5.22 21.19
N ARG A 133 -28.31 -5.77 20.00
CA ARG A 133 -29.57 -6.50 19.75
C ARG A 133 -29.69 -7.73 20.66
N ARG A 134 -28.60 -8.48 20.86
CA ARG A 134 -28.58 -9.65 21.76
C ARG A 134 -28.81 -9.24 23.22
N GLU A 135 -28.15 -8.18 23.66
CA GLU A 135 -28.35 -7.66 25.01
C GLU A 135 -29.78 -7.15 25.24
N LYS A 136 -30.34 -6.39 24.29
CA LYS A 136 -31.74 -5.92 24.35
C LYS A 136 -32.72 -7.10 24.39
N PHE A 137 -32.50 -8.13 23.57
CA PHE A 137 -33.32 -9.34 23.56
C PHE A 137 -33.26 -10.08 24.90
N ASN A 138 -32.06 -10.28 25.46
CA ASN A 138 -31.89 -10.95 26.75
C ASN A 138 -32.58 -10.17 27.89
N ARG A 139 -32.41 -8.84 27.94
CA ARG A 139 -33.07 -7.98 28.93
C ARG A 139 -34.59 -8.03 28.81
N ALA A 140 -35.12 -7.98 27.59
CA ALA A 140 -36.56 -8.09 27.34
C ALA A 140 -37.11 -9.46 27.77
N ARG A 141 -36.38 -10.55 27.50
CA ARG A 141 -36.77 -11.91 27.89
C ARG A 141 -36.83 -12.09 29.40
N VAL A 142 -35.82 -11.59 30.12
CA VAL A 142 -35.77 -11.63 31.59
C VAL A 142 -36.92 -10.82 32.20
N LYS A 143 -37.20 -9.62 31.68
CA LYS A 143 -38.31 -8.79 32.15
C LYS A 143 -39.67 -9.47 31.91
N LYS A 144 -39.86 -10.09 30.75
CA LYS A 144 -41.09 -10.84 30.42
C LYS A 144 -41.28 -12.03 31.36
N GLN A 145 -40.23 -12.85 31.56
CA GLN A 145 -40.27 -13.98 32.49
C GLN A 145 -40.64 -13.55 33.92
N PHE A 146 -40.09 -12.44 34.40
CA PHE A 146 -40.45 -11.89 35.71
C PHE A 146 -41.93 -11.49 35.78
N THR A 147 -42.43 -10.76 34.78
CA THR A 147 -43.84 -10.34 34.73
C THR A 147 -44.79 -11.53 34.67
N ASP A 148 -44.51 -12.52 33.84
CA ASP A 148 -45.35 -13.72 33.69
C ASP A 148 -45.39 -14.53 35.00
N ALA A 149 -44.24 -14.71 35.66
CA ALA A 149 -44.15 -15.38 36.96
C ALA A 149 -44.87 -14.60 38.08
N PHE A 150 -44.74 -13.28 38.10
CA PHE A 150 -45.43 -12.44 39.08
C PHE A 150 -46.95 -12.50 38.93
N ASN A 151 -47.46 -12.43 37.69
CA ASN A 151 -48.89 -12.54 37.42
C ASN A 151 -49.46 -13.91 37.82
N ALA A 152 -48.72 -14.98 37.52
CA ALA A 152 -49.11 -16.33 37.94
C ALA A 152 -49.18 -16.47 39.47
N TYR A 153 -48.22 -15.88 40.20
CA TYR A 153 -48.22 -15.87 41.66
C TYR A 153 -49.43 -15.14 42.25
N LEU A 154 -49.75 -13.94 41.73
CA LEU A 154 -50.94 -13.19 42.16
C LEU A 154 -52.23 -13.98 41.93
N HIS A 155 -52.35 -14.62 40.76
CA HIS A 155 -53.52 -15.45 40.45
C HIS A 155 -53.68 -16.59 41.46
N TRP A 156 -52.59 -17.26 41.84
CA TRP A 156 -52.63 -18.35 42.82
C TRP A 156 -53.08 -17.85 44.21
N ILE A 157 -52.62 -16.67 44.66
CA ILE A 157 -53.07 -16.07 45.93
C ILE A 157 -54.55 -15.72 45.89
N CYS A 158 -55.04 -15.07 44.84
CA CYS A 158 -56.45 -14.71 44.72
C CYS A 158 -57.38 -15.93 44.73
N GLN A 159 -56.94 -17.04 44.12
CA GLN A 159 -57.68 -18.29 44.10
C GLN A 159 -57.72 -18.98 45.48
N ALA A 160 -56.66 -18.86 46.29
CA ALA A 160 -56.54 -19.54 47.59
C ALA A 160 -57.15 -18.75 48.77
N GLY A 161 -57.41 -17.45 48.60
CA GLY A 161 -58.01 -16.57 49.61
C GLY A 161 -59.54 -16.50 49.59
N ILE A 162 -60.19 -17.23 48.67
CA ILE A 162 -61.64 -17.47 48.59
C ILE A 162 -61.87 -18.93 48.98
#